data_AF-A0A535D0Y2-F1
#
_entry.id   AF-A0A535D0Y2-F1
#
_cell.length_a   1.000
_cell.length_b   1.000
_cell.length_c   1.000
_cell.angle_alpha   90.00
_cell.angle_beta   90.00
_cell.angle_gamma   90.00
#
_symmetry.space_group_name_H-M   'P 1'
#
loop_
_entity.id
_entity.type
_entity.pdbx_description
1 polymer ?
#
loop_
_entity_poly.entity_id
_entity_poly.type
_entity_poly.pdbx_seq_one_letter_code
_entity_poly.pdbx_strand_id
1 'polypeptide(L)'
;HDAHGMWLAETAVDLECLDLLAQCGITYTVLAPWQAATPIDATQPYLVSLPGGRSITVFFYNGPLSGGVSFDWNTTSNADLFAASYLPGHLVKSKSEAGEAQLVLIATDGELYGHHKPWRDKFLTHLVQSGAPGYGFEVCTLERYMQMYPATQEVELRVPSAWSCGHGVARWDTGCECTEGDSSWKGELRRALNNLAAHGDQLFEQYAGEALRDPWAARNAYLDLRNGWVTPESFWTEYGKEHHLPENTALVERTLLLLEAQYYQQYSFTSCGFFFEDLDRIEPRNDIAFARRAISLIWQALGVDLQADFLRDLQNAKSWRTNITGADLYRQLPVVGEGLLPPL
;
A
#
# COMPACT_ATOMS: atom_id res chain seq x y z
N HIS A 1 -4.21 11.10 -16.96
CA HIS A 1 -4.85 11.95 -15.95
C HIS A 1 -4.09 11.76 -14.66
N ASP A 2 -3.80 12.84 -13.95
CA ASP A 2 -3.12 12.75 -12.66
C ASP A 2 -4.07 12.13 -11.64
N ALA A 3 -3.52 11.36 -10.70
CA ALA A 3 -4.31 10.77 -9.63
C ALA A 3 -4.58 11.84 -8.56
N HIS A 4 -5.86 12.12 -8.28
CA HIS A 4 -6.25 13.07 -7.23
C HIS A 4 -6.59 12.40 -5.90
N GLY A 5 -6.80 11.08 -5.91
CA GLY A 5 -7.12 10.28 -4.73
C GLY A 5 -6.13 9.13 -4.54
N MET A 6 -5.86 8.77 -3.28
CA MET A 6 -5.00 7.63 -2.94
C MET A 6 -5.68 6.70 -1.95
N TRP A 7 -5.61 5.39 -2.20
CA TRP A 7 -5.93 4.34 -1.22
C TRP A 7 -4.62 3.89 -0.56
N LEU A 8 -4.44 4.25 0.71
CA LEU A 8 -3.29 3.76 1.49
C LEU A 8 -3.47 2.26 1.78
N ALA A 9 -2.40 1.48 1.70
CA ALA A 9 -2.45 0.06 2.02
C ALA A 9 -3.02 -0.14 3.43
N GLU A 10 -4.04 -0.99 3.56
CA GLU A 10 -4.79 -1.21 4.81
C GLU A 10 -5.42 0.05 5.41
N THR A 11 -5.57 1.11 4.60
CA THR A 11 -5.87 2.49 5.06
C THR A 11 -4.97 2.91 6.22
N ALA A 12 -3.74 2.38 6.28
CA ALA A 12 -2.80 2.65 7.35
C ALA A 12 -2.26 4.08 7.21
N VAL A 13 -2.44 4.92 8.23
CA VAL A 13 -2.06 6.35 8.15
C VAL A 13 -1.44 6.86 9.43
N ASP A 14 -0.54 7.82 9.24
CA ASP A 14 -0.18 8.88 10.19
C ASP A 14 -0.19 10.24 9.46
N LEU A 15 0.12 11.32 10.20
CA LEU A 15 0.11 12.66 9.61
C LEU A 15 1.26 12.89 8.62
N GLU A 16 2.38 12.20 8.77
CA GLU A 16 3.52 12.31 7.86
C GLU A 16 3.18 11.70 6.49
N CYS A 17 2.61 10.49 6.48
CA CYS A 17 2.11 9.85 5.27
C CYS A 17 1.10 10.72 4.52
N LEU A 18 0.13 11.30 5.23
CA LEU A 18 -0.87 12.19 4.61
C LEU A 18 -0.26 13.48 4.06
N ASP A 19 0.74 14.03 4.75
CA ASP A 19 1.48 15.20 4.26
C ASP A 19 2.28 14.89 3.00
N LEU A 20 2.93 13.72 2.93
CA LEU A 20 3.61 13.25 1.72
C LEU A 20 2.63 13.08 0.55
N LEU A 21 1.43 12.53 0.78
CA LEU A 21 0.39 12.46 -0.26
C LEU A 21 0.02 13.86 -0.77
N ALA A 22 -0.20 14.82 0.13
CA ALA A 22 -0.53 16.19 -0.25
C ALA A 22 0.61 16.88 -1.03
N GLN A 23 1.87 16.63 -0.66
CA GLN A 23 3.04 17.11 -1.41
C GLN A 23 3.11 16.53 -2.83
N CYS A 24 2.64 15.29 -3.01
CA CYS A 24 2.53 14.63 -4.31
C CYS A 24 1.26 15.00 -5.11
N GLY A 25 0.48 15.99 -4.66
CA GLY A 25 -0.72 16.45 -5.36
C GLY A 25 -1.97 15.61 -5.14
N ILE A 26 -1.92 14.64 -4.21
CA ILE A 26 -3.13 13.90 -3.79
C ILE A 26 -4.00 14.83 -2.94
N THR A 27 -5.27 14.90 -3.28
CA THR A 27 -6.24 15.81 -2.66
C THR A 27 -7.20 15.12 -1.70
N TYR A 28 -7.38 13.79 -1.85
CA TYR A 28 -8.23 13.04 -0.94
C TYR A 28 -7.78 11.58 -0.70
N THR A 29 -8.24 11.01 0.41
CA THR A 29 -8.12 9.58 0.71
C THR A 29 -9.38 9.03 1.38
N VAL A 30 -9.43 7.71 1.58
CA VAL A 30 -10.54 6.99 2.23
C VAL A 30 -10.05 6.33 3.50
N LEU A 31 -10.79 6.51 4.59
CA LEU A 31 -10.48 5.95 5.91
C LEU A 31 -11.68 5.22 6.51
N ALA A 32 -11.40 4.37 7.48
CA ALA A 32 -12.42 3.77 8.32
C ALA A 32 -12.99 4.75 9.34
N PRO A 33 -14.28 4.68 9.67
CA PRO A 33 -14.91 5.64 10.59
C PRO A 33 -14.30 5.61 12.00
N TRP A 34 -13.71 4.50 12.43
CA TRP A 34 -13.01 4.38 13.72
C TRP A 34 -11.60 4.98 13.73
N GLN A 35 -11.07 5.43 12.58
CA GLN A 35 -9.82 6.17 12.50
C GLN A 35 -9.99 7.67 12.82
N ALA A 36 -11.24 8.16 12.91
CA ALA A 36 -11.51 9.48 13.46
C ALA A 36 -11.32 9.50 14.99
N ALA A 37 -10.70 10.56 15.52
CA ALA A 37 -10.54 10.78 16.96
C ALA A 37 -11.86 11.19 17.62
N THR A 38 -12.69 11.92 16.88
CA THR A 38 -14.02 12.39 17.30
C THR A 38 -15.13 11.68 16.53
N PRO A 39 -16.39 11.70 17.04
CA PRO A 39 -17.53 11.20 16.29
C PRO A 39 -17.69 11.94 14.96
N ILE A 40 -17.93 11.19 13.89
CA ILE A 40 -18.14 11.71 12.53
C ILE A 40 -19.49 11.27 11.97
N ASP A 41 -20.02 12.08 11.05
CA ASP A 41 -21.02 11.67 10.07
C ASP A 41 -20.30 11.17 8.81
N ALA A 42 -20.38 9.87 8.53
CA ALA A 42 -19.73 9.24 7.37
C ALA A 42 -20.40 9.56 6.03
N THR A 43 -21.48 10.35 6.03
CA THR A 43 -22.17 10.77 4.80
C THR A 43 -21.59 12.02 4.15
N GLN A 44 -20.49 12.56 4.69
CA GLN A 44 -19.82 13.75 4.20
C GLN A 44 -18.29 13.67 4.36
N PRO A 45 -17.53 14.43 3.58
CA PRO A 45 -16.08 14.51 3.72
C PRO A 45 -15.64 15.49 4.82
N TYR A 46 -14.41 15.31 5.30
CA TYR A 46 -13.77 16.17 6.30
C TYR A 46 -12.39 16.63 5.83
N LEU A 47 -11.91 17.74 6.39
CA LEU A 47 -10.56 18.24 6.21
C LEU A 47 -9.67 17.73 7.35
N VAL A 48 -8.48 17.26 7.00
CA VAL A 48 -7.40 16.99 7.95
C VAL A 48 -6.33 18.04 7.73
N SER A 49 -6.05 18.83 8.76
CA SER A 49 -4.96 19.80 8.79
C SER A 49 -3.62 19.08 8.94
N LEU A 50 -2.67 19.40 8.06
CA LEU A 50 -1.38 18.71 7.96
C LEU A 50 -0.21 19.61 8.41
N PRO A 51 0.93 19.01 8.82
CA PRO A 51 2.16 19.76 9.02
C PRO A 51 2.49 20.63 7.81
N GLY A 52 3.00 21.85 8.05
CA GLY A 52 3.34 22.78 6.97
C GLY A 52 2.15 23.53 6.35
N GLY A 53 0.96 23.47 6.96
CA GLY A 53 -0.20 24.29 6.58
C GLY A 53 -0.97 23.77 5.37
N ARG A 54 -0.66 22.56 4.90
CA ARG A 54 -1.45 21.83 3.90
C ARG A 54 -2.67 21.21 4.55
N SER A 55 -3.59 20.71 3.73
CA SER A 55 -4.74 19.94 4.15
C SER A 55 -5.04 18.85 3.14
N ILE A 56 -5.65 17.76 3.59
CA ILE A 56 -6.17 16.69 2.73
C ILE A 56 -7.62 16.40 3.08
N THR A 57 -8.44 16.13 2.08
CA THR A 57 -9.82 15.69 2.28
C THR A 57 -9.86 14.21 2.63
N VAL A 58 -10.59 13.82 3.67
CA VAL A 58 -10.82 12.42 4.02
C VAL A 58 -12.29 12.06 3.88
N PHE A 59 -12.54 10.92 3.23
CA PHE A 59 -13.85 10.30 3.19
C PHE A 59 -13.86 9.10 4.14
N PHE A 60 -14.87 9.04 5.01
CA PHE A 60 -15.07 7.86 5.84
C PHE A 60 -16.07 6.93 5.18
N TYR A 61 -15.72 5.65 5.02
CA TYR A 61 -16.69 4.69 4.49
C TYR A 61 -17.74 4.32 5.54
N ASN A 62 -18.90 3.85 5.08
CA ASN A 62 -19.95 3.31 5.92
C ASN A 62 -19.53 1.93 6.46
N GLY A 63 -19.13 1.88 7.73
CA GLY A 63 -18.65 0.66 8.39
C GLY A 63 -19.64 -0.51 8.32
N PRO A 64 -20.90 -0.35 8.76
CA PRO A 64 -21.90 -1.41 8.70
C PRO A 64 -22.14 -1.98 7.29
N LEU A 65 -22.30 -1.13 6.27
CA LEU A 65 -22.49 -1.59 4.89
C LEU A 65 -21.25 -2.27 4.35
N SER A 66 -20.06 -1.70 4.58
CA SER A 66 -18.79 -2.29 4.13
C SER A 66 -18.59 -3.68 4.75
N GLY A 67 -18.84 -3.81 6.06
CA GLY A 67 -18.83 -5.11 6.74
C GLY A 67 -19.89 -6.09 6.22
N GLY A 68 -21.12 -5.63 5.99
CA GLY A 68 -22.20 -6.44 5.43
C GLY A 68 -21.86 -6.96 4.03
N VAL A 69 -21.36 -6.10 3.15
CA VAL A 69 -20.96 -6.46 1.79
C VAL A 69 -19.80 -7.47 1.82
N SER A 70 -18.79 -7.25 2.67
CA SER A 70 -17.63 -8.14 2.80
C SER A 70 -17.96 -9.50 3.42
N PHE A 71 -18.72 -9.54 4.52
CA PHE A 71 -18.82 -10.74 5.37
C PHE A 71 -20.19 -11.42 5.36
N ASP A 72 -21.27 -10.71 5.01
CA ASP A 72 -22.60 -11.31 4.89
C ASP A 72 -22.90 -11.69 3.43
N TRP A 73 -23.28 -12.96 3.21
CA TRP A 73 -23.64 -13.47 1.90
C TRP A 73 -24.99 -12.96 1.40
N ASN A 74 -25.90 -12.64 2.32
CA ASN A 74 -27.26 -12.23 1.99
C ASN A 74 -27.32 -10.77 1.56
N THR A 75 -26.51 -9.90 2.17
CA THR A 75 -26.43 -8.47 1.85
C THR A 75 -26.22 -8.22 0.34
N THR A 76 -25.40 -9.03 -0.33
CA THR A 76 -25.09 -8.87 -1.77
C THR A 76 -25.87 -9.82 -2.68
N SER A 77 -26.94 -10.44 -2.19
CA SER A 77 -27.71 -11.44 -2.95
C SER A 77 -28.61 -10.84 -4.03
N ASN A 78 -29.09 -9.62 -3.82
CA ASN A 78 -30.01 -8.92 -4.72
C ASN A 78 -29.74 -7.41 -4.67
N ALA A 79 -29.37 -6.83 -5.81
CA ALA A 79 -29.00 -5.42 -5.92
C ALA A 79 -30.20 -4.46 -5.79
N ASP A 80 -31.39 -4.86 -6.24
CA ASP A 80 -32.61 -4.04 -6.07
C ASP A 80 -33.02 -4.02 -4.60
N LEU A 81 -32.97 -5.17 -3.91
CA LEU A 81 -33.21 -5.22 -2.47
C LEU A 81 -32.19 -4.38 -1.69
N PHE A 82 -30.92 -4.46 -2.09
CA PHE A 82 -29.85 -3.65 -1.51
C PHE A 82 -30.13 -2.15 -1.66
N ALA A 83 -30.44 -1.70 -2.87
CA ALA A 83 -30.75 -0.31 -3.16
C ALA A 83 -32.04 0.18 -2.48
N ALA A 84 -33.08 -0.66 -2.42
CA ALA A 84 -34.38 -0.30 -1.86
C ALA A 84 -34.41 -0.28 -0.32
N SER A 85 -33.63 -1.16 0.32
CA SER A 85 -33.78 -1.43 1.77
C SER A 85 -32.52 -1.13 2.58
N TYR A 86 -31.33 -1.43 2.05
CA TYR A 86 -30.08 -1.23 2.80
C TYR A 86 -29.64 0.23 2.68
N LEU A 87 -29.48 0.76 1.45
CA LEU A 87 -28.96 2.12 1.26
C LEU A 87 -29.76 3.21 2.02
N PRO A 88 -31.11 3.25 1.98
CA PRO A 88 -31.85 4.32 2.65
C PRO A 88 -31.70 4.30 4.17
N GLY A 89 -31.46 3.13 4.77
CA GLY A 89 -31.24 2.96 6.21
C GLY A 89 -29.93 3.59 6.72
N HIS A 90 -29.05 4.00 5.81
CA HIS A 90 -27.75 4.60 6.12
C HIS A 90 -27.66 6.08 5.77
N LEU A 91 -28.78 6.71 5.39
CA LEU A 91 -28.88 8.15 5.24
C LEU A 91 -29.22 8.80 6.58
N VAL A 92 -28.69 10.00 6.81
CA VAL A 92 -29.02 10.85 7.95
C VAL A 92 -30.37 11.51 7.69
N LYS A 93 -31.39 11.09 8.44
CA LYS A 93 -32.77 11.53 8.25
C LYS A 93 -32.94 13.06 8.24
N SER A 94 -32.31 13.77 9.18
CA SER A 94 -32.41 15.23 9.26
C SER A 94 -31.82 15.93 8.03
N LYS A 95 -30.74 15.39 7.47
CA LYS A 95 -30.15 15.90 6.21
C LYS A 95 -31.07 15.66 5.03
N SER A 96 -31.69 14.48 4.96
CA SER A 96 -32.68 14.18 3.93
C SER A 96 -33.88 15.12 4.00
N GLU A 97 -34.37 15.42 5.21
CA GLU A 97 -35.46 16.38 5.43
C GLU A 97 -35.07 17.83 5.07
N ALA A 98 -33.80 18.19 5.28
CA ALA A 98 -33.24 19.49 4.92
C ALA A 98 -32.82 19.62 3.44
N GLY A 99 -32.83 18.52 2.68
CA GLY A 99 -32.34 18.49 1.30
C GLY A 99 -30.82 18.62 1.18
N GLU A 100 -30.08 18.28 2.24
CA GLU A 100 -28.61 18.29 2.25
C GLU A 100 -28.03 17.09 1.51
N ALA A 101 -26.94 17.33 0.78
CA ALA A 101 -26.22 16.28 0.06
C ALA A 101 -25.58 15.27 1.01
N GLN A 102 -25.62 14.00 0.62
CA GLN A 102 -25.12 12.86 1.40
C GLN A 102 -24.44 11.86 0.47
N LEU A 103 -23.34 11.27 0.93
CA LEU A 103 -22.61 10.23 0.25
C LEU A 103 -22.74 8.91 1.03
N VAL A 104 -23.07 7.81 0.35
CA VAL A 104 -22.91 6.47 0.95
C VAL A 104 -21.69 5.83 0.32
N LEU A 105 -20.58 5.80 1.06
CA LEU A 105 -19.34 5.17 0.62
C LEU A 105 -19.23 3.75 1.19
N ILE A 106 -18.96 2.77 0.34
CA ILE A 106 -18.72 1.37 0.73
C ILE A 106 -17.30 1.01 0.29
N ALA A 107 -16.49 0.50 1.22
CA ALA A 107 -15.10 0.13 0.95
C ALA A 107 -14.88 -1.37 1.21
N THR A 108 -14.47 -2.10 0.17
CA THR A 108 -14.27 -3.55 0.20
C THR A 108 -13.15 -3.95 -0.75
N ASP A 109 -12.46 -5.05 -0.46
CA ASP A 109 -11.46 -5.63 -1.37
C ASP A 109 -12.10 -6.05 -2.71
N GLY A 110 -11.37 -5.85 -3.80
CA GLY A 110 -11.88 -6.10 -5.16
C GLY A 110 -12.13 -7.59 -5.42
N GLU A 111 -11.34 -8.45 -4.79
CA GLU A 111 -11.42 -9.91 -4.86
C GLU A 111 -12.76 -10.44 -4.33
N LEU A 112 -13.51 -9.63 -3.60
CA LEU A 112 -14.88 -9.96 -3.18
C LEU A 112 -15.77 -10.31 -4.38
N TYR A 113 -15.65 -9.55 -5.47
CA TYR A 113 -16.58 -9.57 -6.60
C TYR A 113 -16.21 -10.64 -7.63
N GLY A 114 -16.37 -11.91 -7.25
CA GLY A 114 -16.22 -13.06 -8.14
C GLY A 114 -15.24 -14.12 -7.62
N HIS A 115 -14.14 -13.71 -6.98
CA HIS A 115 -13.16 -14.64 -6.43
C HIS A 115 -13.61 -15.19 -5.07
N HIS A 116 -13.85 -14.32 -4.08
CA HIS A 116 -14.34 -14.76 -2.75
C HIS A 116 -15.85 -15.03 -2.74
N LYS A 117 -16.64 -14.25 -3.48
CA LYS A 117 -18.08 -14.45 -3.61
C LYS A 117 -18.47 -14.59 -5.09
N PRO A 118 -18.73 -15.83 -5.56
CA PRO A 118 -19.15 -16.05 -6.95
C PRO A 118 -20.36 -15.21 -7.34
N TRP A 119 -20.33 -14.68 -8.57
CA TRP A 119 -21.41 -13.88 -9.17
C TRP A 119 -21.64 -12.49 -8.55
N ARG A 120 -20.82 -12.04 -7.60
CA ARG A 120 -20.97 -10.70 -7.01
C ARG A 120 -20.50 -9.57 -7.92
N ASP A 121 -19.73 -9.87 -8.96
CA ASP A 121 -19.53 -8.99 -10.11
C ASP A 121 -20.87 -8.57 -10.76
N LYS A 122 -21.84 -9.51 -10.87
CA LYS A 122 -23.18 -9.21 -11.42
C LYS A 122 -24.01 -8.36 -10.49
N PHE A 123 -23.93 -8.62 -9.19
CA PHE A 123 -24.54 -7.77 -8.17
C PHE A 123 -24.01 -6.34 -8.27
N LEU A 124 -22.68 -6.16 -8.30
CA LEU A 124 -22.06 -4.85 -8.39
C LEU A 124 -22.45 -4.13 -9.69
N THR A 125 -22.41 -4.84 -10.82
CA THR A 125 -22.81 -4.31 -12.13
C THR A 125 -24.25 -3.79 -12.10
N HIS A 126 -25.20 -4.61 -11.63
CA HIS A 126 -26.61 -4.21 -11.55
C HIS A 126 -26.82 -3.07 -10.57
N LEU A 127 -26.21 -3.11 -9.38
CA LEU A 127 -26.33 -2.06 -8.37
C LEU A 127 -25.90 -0.71 -8.92
N VAL A 128 -24.76 -0.65 -9.61
CA VAL A 128 -24.18 0.58 -10.14
C VAL A 128 -24.94 1.10 -11.36
N GLN A 129 -25.36 0.21 -12.27
CA GLN A 129 -25.95 0.63 -13.55
C GLN A 129 -27.45 0.92 -13.47
N SER A 130 -28.21 0.15 -12.68
CA SER A 130 -29.67 0.19 -12.69
C SER A 130 -30.29 0.22 -11.31
N GLY A 131 -29.77 -0.55 -10.35
CA GLY A 131 -30.32 -0.67 -9.00
C GLY A 131 -30.33 0.66 -8.26
N ALA A 132 -29.16 1.19 -7.89
CA ALA A 132 -29.05 2.44 -7.15
C ALA A 132 -29.74 3.62 -7.89
N PRO A 133 -29.53 3.85 -9.21
CA PRO A 133 -30.27 4.88 -9.95
C PRO A 133 -31.79 4.69 -9.93
N GLY A 134 -32.27 3.46 -10.08
CA GLY A 134 -33.71 3.14 -10.07
C GLY A 134 -34.40 3.43 -8.74
N TYR A 135 -33.65 3.46 -7.64
CA TYR A 135 -34.12 3.84 -6.31
C TYR A 135 -33.73 5.27 -5.89
N GLY A 136 -33.34 6.12 -6.85
CA GLY A 136 -33.10 7.54 -6.61
C GLY A 136 -31.72 7.92 -6.07
N PHE A 137 -30.77 6.99 -6.05
CA PHE A 137 -29.38 7.28 -5.71
C PHE A 137 -28.58 7.66 -6.97
N GLU A 138 -27.78 8.72 -6.87
CA GLU A 138 -26.80 9.03 -7.91
C GLU A 138 -25.48 8.29 -7.64
N VAL A 139 -25.00 7.58 -8.65
CA VAL A 139 -23.65 6.99 -8.63
C VAL A 139 -22.65 8.04 -9.11
N CYS A 140 -21.65 8.35 -8.27
CA CYS A 140 -20.60 9.29 -8.59
C CYS A 140 -19.23 8.83 -8.06
N THR A 141 -18.17 9.48 -8.51
CA THR A 141 -16.83 9.31 -7.95
C THR A 141 -16.65 10.24 -6.74
N LEU A 142 -15.72 9.90 -5.84
CA LEU A 142 -15.37 10.74 -4.69
C LEU A 142 -14.90 12.13 -5.12
N GLU A 143 -14.11 12.20 -6.19
CA GLU A 143 -13.66 13.48 -6.75
C GLU A 143 -14.84 14.35 -7.22
N ARG A 144 -15.79 13.76 -7.95
CA ARG A 144 -16.97 14.50 -8.41
C ARG A 144 -17.81 14.98 -7.23
N TYR A 145 -18.01 14.13 -6.22
CA TYR A 145 -18.71 14.53 -4.99
C TYR A 145 -17.99 15.68 -4.30
N MET A 146 -16.67 15.59 -4.11
CA MET A 146 -15.84 16.62 -3.47
C MET A 146 -15.92 17.98 -4.18
N GLN A 147 -15.94 17.98 -5.51
CA GLN A 147 -16.04 19.21 -6.31
C GLN A 147 -17.41 19.89 -6.17
N MET A 148 -18.48 19.11 -6.02
CA MET A 148 -19.84 19.64 -5.83
C MET A 148 -20.11 20.03 -4.38
N TYR A 149 -19.54 19.28 -3.43
CA TYR A 149 -19.79 19.37 -2.00
C TYR A 149 -18.45 19.28 -1.23
N PRO A 150 -17.63 20.34 -1.27
CA PRO A 150 -16.31 20.34 -0.64
C PRO A 150 -16.39 20.16 0.87
N ALA A 151 -15.37 19.54 1.45
CA ALA A 151 -15.25 19.40 2.90
C ALA A 151 -15.17 20.78 3.57
N THR A 152 -16.00 21.01 4.58
CA THR A 152 -16.03 22.26 5.34
C THR A 152 -15.76 22.05 6.83
N GLN A 153 -15.81 20.80 7.29
CA GLN A 153 -15.60 20.41 8.67
C GLN A 153 -14.21 19.81 8.83
N GLU A 154 -13.50 20.19 9.88
CA GLU A 154 -12.23 19.56 10.24
C GLU A 154 -12.46 18.28 11.05
N VAL A 155 -11.53 17.35 10.96
CA VAL A 155 -11.51 16.13 11.78
C VAL A 155 -10.10 15.86 12.28
N GLU A 156 -10.00 15.44 13.55
CA GLU A 156 -8.77 14.88 14.09
C GLU A 156 -8.75 13.37 13.86
N LEU A 157 -7.59 12.82 13.52
CA LEU A 157 -7.41 11.38 13.31
C LEU A 157 -6.72 10.73 14.50
N ARG A 158 -7.09 9.48 14.78
CA ARG A 158 -6.30 8.59 15.64
C ARG A 158 -5.13 8.10 14.80
N VAL A 159 -3.91 8.48 15.15
CA VAL A 159 -2.70 8.13 14.41
C VAL A 159 -1.64 7.53 15.34
N PRO A 160 -0.86 6.52 14.89
CA PRO A 160 -1.08 5.77 13.64
C PRO A 160 -2.31 4.84 13.74
N SER A 161 -3.05 4.67 12.64
CA SER A 161 -4.21 3.77 12.59
C SER A 161 -4.38 3.08 11.25
N ALA A 162 -5.20 2.02 11.21
CA ALA A 162 -5.55 1.27 10.00
C ALA A 162 -7.01 0.76 10.10
N TRP A 163 -7.60 0.34 8.98
CA TRP A 163 -8.98 -0.17 8.99
C TRP A 163 -9.11 -1.55 9.66
N SER A 164 -8.12 -2.43 9.50
CA SER A 164 -8.23 -3.86 9.83
C SER A 164 -7.65 -4.22 11.20
N CYS A 165 -7.29 -3.21 12.01
CA CYS A 165 -6.75 -3.38 13.36
C CYS A 165 -7.15 -2.24 14.31
N GLY A 166 -7.69 -2.58 15.49
CA GLY A 166 -8.01 -1.62 16.54
C GLY A 166 -6.78 -1.12 17.33
N HIS A 167 -5.62 -1.75 17.15
CA HIS A 167 -4.36 -1.47 17.85
C HIS A 167 -3.41 -0.59 17.01
N GLY A 168 -3.98 0.35 16.25
CA GLY A 168 -3.21 1.15 15.31
C GLY A 168 -2.60 0.31 14.20
N VAL A 169 -1.29 0.43 14.01
CA VAL A 169 -0.51 -0.37 13.03
C VAL A 169 0.21 -1.56 13.66
N ALA A 170 -0.02 -1.85 14.95
CA ALA A 170 0.70 -2.90 15.67
C ALA A 170 0.58 -4.29 15.02
N ARG A 171 -0.50 -4.57 14.28
CA ARG A 171 -0.66 -5.82 13.51
C ARG A 171 0.55 -6.08 12.59
N TRP A 172 1.12 -5.05 11.97
CA TRP A 172 2.21 -5.19 10.98
C TRP A 172 3.60 -4.82 11.50
N ASP A 173 3.68 -4.31 12.72
CA ASP A 173 4.91 -3.79 13.30
C ASP A 173 5.41 -4.70 14.44
N THR A 174 4.92 -4.50 15.65
CA THR A 174 5.33 -5.28 16.84
C THR A 174 4.56 -6.57 17.04
N GLY A 175 3.42 -6.74 16.36
CA GLY A 175 2.41 -7.73 16.68
C GLY A 175 1.33 -7.19 17.64
N CYS A 176 0.14 -7.82 17.60
CA CYS A 176 -0.98 -7.52 18.50
C CYS A 176 -1.91 -8.74 18.63
N GLU A 177 -2.87 -8.67 19.56
CA GLU A 177 -3.85 -9.75 19.80
C GLU A 177 -4.83 -9.99 18.64
N CYS A 178 -4.86 -9.13 17.63
CA CYS A 178 -5.63 -9.37 16.41
C CYS A 178 -5.00 -10.44 15.49
N THR A 179 -3.82 -10.95 15.84
CA THR A 179 -3.19 -12.12 15.24
C THR A 179 -2.96 -13.19 16.29
N GLU A 180 -3.26 -14.44 15.94
CA GLU A 180 -3.11 -15.58 16.86
C GLU A 180 -1.64 -15.85 17.19
N GLY A 181 -1.36 -16.22 18.44
CA GLY A 181 -0.04 -16.67 18.86
C GLY A 181 0.98 -15.54 19.04
N ASP A 182 2.26 -15.91 18.98
CA ASP A 182 3.37 -14.97 19.15
C ASP A 182 3.75 -14.33 17.81
N SER A 183 3.53 -13.01 17.72
CA SER A 183 3.78 -12.19 16.53
C SER A 183 5.04 -11.33 16.64
N SER A 184 5.89 -11.56 17.65
CA SER A 184 7.19 -10.88 17.83
C SER A 184 8.12 -10.99 16.62
N TRP A 185 7.96 -12.04 15.80
CA TRP A 185 8.72 -12.23 14.57
C TRP A 185 8.56 -11.07 13.57
N LYS A 186 7.45 -10.32 13.63
CA LYS A 186 7.17 -9.19 12.72
C LYS A 186 8.18 -8.06 12.91
N GLY A 187 8.45 -7.69 14.17
CA GLY A 187 9.44 -6.67 14.50
C GLY A 187 10.85 -7.12 14.10
N GLU A 188 11.17 -8.40 14.31
CA GLU A 188 12.46 -8.98 13.93
C GLU A 188 12.67 -9.04 12.41
N LEU A 189 11.64 -9.42 11.65
CA LEU A 189 11.66 -9.39 10.18
C LEU A 189 11.78 -7.96 9.66
N ARG A 190 10.97 -7.03 10.18
CA ARG A 190 11.02 -5.61 9.82
C ARG A 190 12.40 -5.02 10.09
N ARG A 191 13.02 -5.36 11.22
CA ARG A 191 14.40 -4.94 11.53
C ARG A 191 15.39 -5.48 10.50
N ALA A 192 15.33 -6.76 10.14
CA ALA A 192 16.20 -7.35 9.12
C ALA A 192 16.06 -6.64 7.76
N LEU A 193 14.82 -6.35 7.34
CA LEU A 193 14.55 -5.61 6.09
C LEU A 193 15.03 -4.17 6.16
N ASN A 194 14.82 -3.47 7.28
CA ASN A 194 15.28 -2.09 7.47
C ASN A 194 16.82 -2.00 7.46
N ASN A 195 17.51 -2.95 8.09
CA ASN A 195 18.97 -3.01 8.07
C ASN A 195 19.50 -3.24 6.66
N LEU A 196 18.90 -4.19 5.92
CA LEU A 196 19.21 -4.42 4.51
C LEU A 196 18.97 -3.15 3.69
N ALA A 197 17.84 -2.49 3.90
CA ALA A 197 17.46 -1.28 3.16
C ALA A 197 18.44 -0.13 3.43
N ALA A 198 18.82 0.11 4.67
CA ALA A 198 19.77 1.16 5.03
C ALA A 198 21.13 0.96 4.34
N HIS A 199 21.66 -0.27 4.29
CA HIS A 199 22.90 -0.56 3.58
C HIS A 199 22.73 -0.48 2.05
N GLY A 200 21.61 -0.99 1.53
CA GLY A 200 21.28 -0.92 0.10
C GLY A 200 21.13 0.52 -0.40
N ASP A 201 20.54 1.40 0.40
CA ASP A 201 20.34 2.82 0.12
C ASP A 201 21.67 3.58 0.06
N GLN A 202 22.59 3.30 0.98
CA GLN A 202 23.94 3.90 0.97
C GLN A 202 24.71 3.52 -0.29
N LEU A 203 24.69 2.23 -0.65
CA LEU A 203 25.34 1.75 -1.88
C LEU A 203 24.67 2.33 -3.13
N PHE A 204 23.33 2.39 -3.14
CA PHE A 204 22.58 2.97 -4.24
C PHE A 204 22.96 4.44 -4.46
N GLU A 205 22.87 5.27 -3.42
CA GLU A 205 23.17 6.71 -3.50
C GLU A 205 24.62 6.95 -3.95
N GLN A 206 25.58 6.21 -3.39
CA GLN A 206 26.99 6.35 -3.75
C GLN A 206 27.26 5.98 -5.22
N TYR A 207 26.84 4.77 -5.65
CA TYR A 207 27.27 4.21 -6.93
C TYR A 207 26.35 4.59 -8.10
N ALA A 208 25.04 4.70 -7.88
CA ALA A 208 24.13 5.22 -8.91
C ALA A 208 24.36 6.72 -9.11
N GLY A 209 24.76 7.42 -8.03
CA GLY A 209 25.23 8.80 -8.07
C GLY A 209 26.52 9.02 -8.85
N GLU A 210 27.19 7.99 -9.38
CA GLU A 210 28.27 8.19 -10.37
C GLU A 210 27.71 8.56 -11.75
N ALA A 211 26.55 8.02 -12.13
CA ALA A 211 25.94 8.18 -13.45
C ALA A 211 24.71 9.12 -13.45
N LEU A 212 24.00 9.21 -12.33
CA LEU A 212 22.76 9.97 -12.18
C LEU A 212 22.99 11.29 -11.43
N ARG A 213 22.27 12.34 -11.83
CA ARG A 213 22.35 13.67 -11.19
C ARG A 213 21.71 13.67 -9.81
N ASP A 214 20.54 13.06 -9.71
CA ASP A 214 19.78 12.84 -8.49
C ASP A 214 19.31 11.36 -8.48
N PRO A 215 20.02 10.48 -7.76
CA PRO A 215 19.68 9.06 -7.71
C PRO A 215 18.26 8.79 -7.19
N TRP A 216 17.77 9.58 -6.24
CA TRP A 216 16.46 9.36 -5.63
C TRP A 216 15.31 9.79 -6.54
N ALA A 217 15.46 10.92 -7.24
CA ALA A 217 14.51 11.31 -8.29
C ALA A 217 14.50 10.29 -9.44
N ALA A 218 15.69 9.83 -9.86
CA ALA A 218 15.82 8.82 -10.90
C ALA A 218 15.22 7.46 -10.50
N ARG A 219 15.33 7.06 -9.22
CA ARG A 219 14.67 5.87 -8.67
C ARG A 219 13.16 5.95 -8.82
N ASN A 220 12.55 7.11 -8.52
CA ASN A 220 11.11 7.29 -8.69
C ASN A 220 10.70 7.18 -10.16
N ALA A 221 11.47 7.81 -11.06
CA ALA A 221 11.21 7.79 -12.50
C ALA A 221 11.55 6.45 -13.18
N TYR A 222 12.30 5.58 -12.52
CA TYR A 222 12.71 4.29 -13.06
C TYR A 222 11.52 3.40 -13.40
N LEU A 223 10.38 3.55 -12.70
CA LEU A 223 9.17 2.77 -12.99
C LEU A 223 8.69 2.97 -14.44
N ASP A 224 8.75 4.18 -14.97
CA ASP A 224 8.35 4.47 -16.35
C ASP A 224 9.27 3.77 -17.35
N LEU A 225 10.58 3.77 -17.06
CA LEU A 225 11.57 3.07 -17.90
C LEU A 225 11.36 1.55 -17.83
N ARG A 226 11.19 1.01 -16.62
CA ARG A 226 10.96 -0.41 -16.36
C ARG A 226 9.68 -0.93 -17.04
N ASN A 227 8.64 -0.11 -17.06
CA ASN A 227 7.37 -0.43 -17.71
C ASN A 227 7.40 -0.22 -19.23
N GLY A 228 8.50 0.33 -19.77
CA GLY A 228 8.66 0.63 -21.20
C GLY A 228 7.84 1.82 -21.69
N TRP A 229 7.41 2.71 -20.79
CA TRP A 229 6.68 3.93 -21.12
C TRP A 229 7.60 5.05 -21.62
N VAL A 230 8.87 5.02 -21.21
CA VAL A 230 9.93 5.89 -21.73
C VAL A 230 11.08 5.07 -22.29
N THR A 231 11.81 5.64 -23.26
CA THR A 231 13.02 4.98 -23.79
C THR A 231 14.21 5.23 -22.87
N PRO A 232 15.25 4.36 -22.92
CA PRO A 232 16.50 4.60 -22.20
C PRO A 232 17.10 5.97 -22.51
N GLU A 233 17.11 6.40 -23.77
CA GLU A 233 17.69 7.69 -24.18
C GLU A 233 16.99 8.86 -23.49
N SER A 234 15.65 8.83 -23.43
CA SER A 234 14.86 9.85 -22.74
C SER A 234 15.18 9.89 -21.24
N PHE A 235 15.21 8.72 -20.60
CA PHE A 235 15.53 8.62 -19.17
C PHE A 235 16.93 9.18 -18.86
N TRP A 236 17.94 8.79 -19.61
CA TRP A 236 19.31 9.26 -19.38
C TRP A 236 19.53 10.72 -19.76
N THR A 237 18.74 11.27 -20.69
CA THR A 237 18.74 12.70 -20.99
C THR A 237 18.25 13.53 -19.79
N GLU A 238 17.19 13.07 -19.12
CA GLU A 238 16.58 13.79 -18.00
C GLU A 238 17.34 13.59 -16.67
N TYR A 239 17.72 12.34 -16.37
CA TYR A 239 18.23 11.94 -15.05
C TYR A 239 19.74 11.67 -15.02
N GLY A 240 20.38 11.47 -16.17
CA GLY A 240 21.82 11.25 -16.29
C GLY A 240 22.62 12.54 -16.04
N LYS A 241 23.81 12.42 -15.45
CA LYS A 241 24.69 13.58 -15.19
C LYS A 241 25.09 14.34 -16.44
N GLU A 242 25.40 13.59 -17.50
CA GLU A 242 25.87 14.15 -18.76
C GLU A 242 24.70 14.49 -19.71
N HIS A 243 23.45 14.32 -19.28
CA HIS A 243 22.25 14.55 -20.09
C HIS A 243 22.20 13.75 -21.40
N HIS A 244 22.83 12.58 -21.41
CA HIS A 244 22.73 11.60 -22.48
C HIS A 244 23.03 10.21 -21.92
N LEU A 245 22.67 9.16 -22.69
CA LEU A 245 23.06 7.79 -22.38
C LEU A 245 24.60 7.69 -22.35
N PRO A 246 25.21 7.25 -21.23
CA PRO A 246 26.65 7.08 -21.16
C PRO A 246 27.18 6.05 -22.17
N GLU A 247 28.31 6.33 -22.80
CA GLU A 247 28.99 5.37 -23.70
C GLU A 247 29.57 4.17 -22.95
N ASN A 248 29.87 4.34 -21.65
CA ASN A 248 30.34 3.27 -20.78
C ASN A 248 29.19 2.31 -20.44
N THR A 249 29.09 1.21 -21.19
CA THR A 249 28.03 0.21 -21.03
C THR A 249 28.02 -0.44 -19.64
N ALA A 250 29.18 -0.66 -19.03
CA ALA A 250 29.28 -1.24 -17.69
C ALA A 250 28.71 -0.30 -16.60
N LEU A 251 28.92 1.02 -16.76
CA LEU A 251 28.33 2.03 -15.89
C LEU A 251 26.80 2.04 -16.00
N VAL A 252 26.29 1.96 -17.23
CA VAL A 252 24.84 1.89 -17.51
C VAL A 252 24.22 0.65 -16.89
N GLU A 253 24.79 -0.53 -17.17
CA GLU A 253 24.30 -1.82 -16.65
C GLU A 253 24.28 -1.83 -15.12
N ARG A 254 25.37 -1.43 -14.48
CA ARG A 254 25.47 -1.31 -13.01
C ARG A 254 24.39 -0.39 -12.45
N THR A 255 24.16 0.76 -13.08
CA THR A 255 23.15 1.72 -12.60
C THR A 255 21.74 1.15 -12.73
N LEU A 256 21.42 0.46 -13.83
CA LEU A 256 20.12 -0.18 -14.02
C LEU A 256 19.90 -1.34 -13.03
N LEU A 257 20.92 -2.12 -12.72
CA LEU A 257 20.86 -3.15 -11.67
C LEU A 257 20.57 -2.55 -10.29
N LEU A 258 21.20 -1.43 -9.97
CA LEU A 258 20.98 -0.72 -8.70
C LEU A 258 19.57 -0.11 -8.60
N LEU A 259 19.03 0.41 -9.71
CA LEU A 259 17.63 0.88 -9.78
C LEU A 259 16.63 -0.28 -9.60
N GLU A 260 16.86 -1.42 -10.25
CA GLU A 260 16.02 -2.62 -10.06
C GLU A 260 16.19 -3.19 -8.64
N ALA A 261 17.37 -3.07 -8.02
CA ALA A 261 17.58 -3.49 -6.63
C ALA A 261 16.71 -2.67 -5.67
N GLN A 262 16.66 -1.34 -5.85
CA GLN A 262 15.77 -0.46 -5.09
C GLN A 262 14.29 -0.83 -5.25
N TYR A 263 13.87 -1.21 -6.46
CA TYR A 263 12.52 -1.72 -6.70
C TYR A 263 12.21 -2.95 -5.83
N TYR A 264 13.05 -3.98 -5.86
CA TYR A 264 12.82 -5.19 -5.05
C TYR A 264 13.00 -4.96 -3.55
N GLN A 265 13.85 -4.01 -3.15
CA GLN A 265 13.99 -3.59 -1.76
C GLN A 265 12.67 -2.99 -1.25
N GLN A 266 12.06 -2.06 -1.98
CA GLN A 266 10.73 -1.53 -1.64
C GLN A 266 9.67 -2.64 -1.65
N TYR A 267 9.74 -3.54 -2.62
CA TYR A 267 8.79 -4.64 -2.77
C TYR A 267 8.84 -5.64 -1.60
N SER A 268 9.99 -5.76 -0.92
CA SER A 268 10.14 -6.59 0.28
C SER A 268 9.35 -6.10 1.50
N PHE A 269 8.78 -4.89 1.46
CA PHE A 269 7.93 -4.34 2.52
C PHE A 269 6.43 -4.52 2.25
N THR A 270 6.05 -5.45 1.38
CA THR A 270 4.63 -5.70 1.04
C THR A 270 3.86 -6.08 2.32
N SER A 271 2.81 -5.33 2.65
CA SER A 271 2.12 -5.45 3.95
C SER A 271 1.54 -6.84 4.23
N CYS A 272 1.20 -7.61 3.21
CA CYS A 272 0.73 -9.00 3.34
C CYS A 272 1.72 -9.88 4.12
N GLY A 273 3.02 -9.66 3.97
CA GLY A 273 4.05 -10.41 4.71
C GLY A 273 4.06 -10.16 6.21
N PHE A 274 3.29 -9.18 6.70
CA PHE A 274 3.14 -8.85 8.12
C PHE A 274 1.69 -8.98 8.62
N PHE A 275 0.73 -9.31 7.76
CA PHE A 275 -0.69 -9.29 8.10
C PHE A 275 -1.11 -10.47 8.99
N PHE A 276 -0.60 -11.66 8.66
CA PHE A 276 -1.00 -12.94 9.25
C PHE A 276 -0.20 -13.31 10.51
N GLU A 277 -0.55 -14.47 11.07
CA GLU A 277 -0.12 -14.94 12.39
C GLU A 277 1.30 -15.52 12.45
N ASP A 278 1.80 -16.12 11.36
CA ASP A 278 3.01 -16.94 11.40
C ASP A 278 4.00 -16.60 10.28
N LEU A 279 5.29 -16.63 10.63
CA LEU A 279 6.41 -16.38 9.72
C LEU A 279 6.52 -17.43 8.61
N ASP A 280 6.12 -18.68 8.87
CA ASP A 280 6.29 -19.83 7.97
C ASP A 280 5.30 -19.84 6.80
N ARG A 281 4.43 -18.83 6.71
CA ARG A 281 3.47 -18.71 5.62
C ARG A 281 4.10 -18.22 4.33
N ILE A 282 3.34 -18.26 3.24
CA ILE A 282 3.81 -17.83 1.93
C ILE A 282 4.08 -16.32 1.87
N GLU A 283 3.33 -15.51 2.62
CA GLU A 283 3.41 -14.05 2.53
C GLU A 283 4.77 -13.52 3.06
N PRO A 284 5.23 -13.87 4.29
CA PRO A 284 6.56 -13.45 4.75
C PRO A 284 7.71 -14.07 3.92
N ARG A 285 7.51 -15.29 3.40
CA ARG A 285 8.48 -15.93 2.48
C ARG A 285 8.66 -15.12 1.19
N ASN A 286 7.61 -14.48 0.68
CA ASN A 286 7.71 -13.61 -0.50
C ASN A 286 8.55 -12.36 -0.20
N ASP A 287 8.33 -11.71 0.94
CA ASP A 287 9.14 -10.54 1.36
C ASP A 287 10.63 -10.90 1.46
N ILE A 288 10.95 -12.04 2.08
CA ILE A 288 12.33 -12.57 2.15
C ILE A 288 12.87 -12.85 0.73
N ALA A 289 12.05 -13.37 -0.19
CA ALA A 289 12.45 -13.61 -1.56
C ALA A 289 12.73 -12.32 -2.34
N PHE A 290 11.94 -11.26 -2.12
CA PHE A 290 12.18 -9.94 -2.72
C PHE A 290 13.46 -9.30 -2.16
N ALA A 291 13.69 -9.39 -0.85
CA ALA A 291 14.95 -8.97 -0.23
C ALA A 291 16.15 -9.72 -0.81
N ARG A 292 16.04 -11.05 -0.98
CA ARG A 292 17.06 -11.87 -1.67
C ARG A 292 17.31 -11.42 -3.11
N ARG A 293 16.26 -10.98 -3.82
CA ARG A 293 16.40 -10.45 -5.18
C ARG A 293 17.14 -9.12 -5.18
N ALA A 294 16.87 -8.22 -4.24
CA ALA A 294 17.64 -6.98 -4.09
C ALA A 294 19.12 -7.27 -3.82
N ILE A 295 19.42 -8.19 -2.90
CA ILE A 295 20.80 -8.66 -2.61
C ILE A 295 21.49 -9.19 -3.86
N SER A 296 20.80 -10.04 -4.63
CA SER A 296 21.30 -10.58 -5.90
C SER A 296 21.69 -9.49 -6.90
N LEU A 297 20.87 -8.45 -7.01
CA LEU A 297 21.10 -7.34 -7.96
C LEU A 297 22.26 -6.45 -7.50
N ILE A 298 22.37 -6.15 -6.20
CA ILE A 298 23.50 -5.41 -5.62
C ILE A 298 24.81 -6.19 -5.79
N TRP A 299 24.77 -7.51 -5.56
CA TRP A 299 25.92 -8.37 -5.77
C TRP A 299 26.40 -8.35 -7.23
N GLN A 300 25.48 -8.46 -8.19
CA GLN A 300 25.84 -8.38 -9.61
C GLN A 300 26.38 -7.00 -10.01
N ALA A 301 25.84 -5.94 -9.42
CA ALA A 301 26.26 -4.57 -9.71
C ALA A 301 27.63 -4.22 -9.13
N LEU A 302 27.92 -4.68 -7.90
CA LEU A 302 29.04 -4.16 -7.09
C LEU A 302 29.98 -5.22 -6.54
N GLY A 303 29.59 -6.50 -6.54
CA GLY A 303 30.32 -7.56 -5.85
C GLY A 303 30.33 -7.41 -4.32
N VAL A 304 29.37 -6.66 -3.76
CA VAL A 304 29.23 -6.45 -2.31
C VAL A 304 28.26 -7.47 -1.74
N ASP A 305 28.69 -8.21 -0.72
CA ASP A 305 27.88 -9.21 -0.05
C ASP A 305 27.04 -8.58 1.08
N LEU A 306 25.73 -8.47 0.83
CA LEU A 306 24.73 -8.11 1.85
C LEU A 306 24.00 -9.34 2.42
N GLN A 307 24.23 -10.53 1.86
CA GLN A 307 23.55 -11.76 2.24
C GLN A 307 23.94 -12.21 3.64
N ALA A 308 25.23 -12.17 3.97
CA ALA A 308 25.74 -12.65 5.25
C ALA A 308 25.08 -11.93 6.44
N ASP A 309 25.00 -10.61 6.37
CA ASP A 309 24.41 -9.77 7.44
C ASP A 309 22.89 -9.95 7.51
N PHE A 310 22.22 -10.00 6.35
CA PHE A 310 20.79 -10.23 6.29
C PHE A 310 20.38 -11.60 6.88
N LEU A 311 21.14 -12.66 6.60
CA LEU A 311 20.92 -13.98 7.20
C LEU A 311 21.12 -13.99 8.72
N ARG A 312 22.08 -13.21 9.24
CA ARG A 312 22.27 -13.07 10.69
C ARG A 312 21.08 -12.38 11.34
N ASP A 313 20.54 -11.34 10.72
CA ASP A 313 19.36 -10.64 11.25
C ASP A 313 18.12 -11.53 11.22
N LEU A 314 17.88 -12.22 10.10
CA LEU A 314 16.75 -13.14 9.91
C LEU A 314 16.74 -14.33 10.87
N GLN A 315 17.88 -14.67 11.49
CA GLN A 315 17.97 -15.73 12.49
C GLN A 315 17.09 -15.47 13.73
N ASN A 316 16.77 -14.19 13.98
CA ASN A 316 15.98 -13.77 15.14
C ASN A 316 14.46 -13.82 14.88
N ALA A 317 14.03 -13.70 13.62
CA ALA A 317 12.63 -13.88 13.26
C ALA A 317 12.31 -15.38 13.26
N LYS A 318 11.36 -15.82 14.09
CA LYS A 318 11.02 -17.25 14.25
C LYS A 318 9.51 -17.48 14.18
N SER A 319 9.11 -18.51 13.46
CA SER A 319 7.75 -19.04 13.53
C SER A 319 7.45 -19.48 14.96
N TRP A 320 6.33 -19.03 15.52
CA TRP A 320 5.90 -19.48 16.84
C TRP A 320 5.35 -20.92 16.81
N ARG A 321 4.94 -21.41 15.62
CA ARG A 321 4.43 -22.77 15.44
C ARG A 321 5.52 -23.80 15.19
N THR A 322 6.46 -23.49 14.30
CA THR A 322 7.46 -24.48 13.81
C THR A 322 8.87 -24.18 14.31
N ASN A 323 9.09 -23.02 14.93
CA ASN A 323 10.41 -22.52 15.34
C ASN A 323 11.40 -22.37 14.16
N ILE A 324 10.93 -22.46 12.91
CA ILE A 324 11.72 -22.17 11.72
C ILE A 324 12.10 -20.70 11.72
N THR A 325 13.34 -20.39 11.35
CA THR A 325 13.82 -19.01 11.34
C THR A 325 13.69 -18.40 9.95
N GLY A 326 13.69 -17.06 9.87
CA GLY A 326 13.73 -16.37 8.59
C GLY A 326 14.94 -16.79 7.74
N ALA A 327 16.06 -17.12 8.39
CA ALA A 327 17.27 -17.59 7.72
C ALA A 327 17.07 -18.99 7.11
N ASP A 328 16.32 -19.87 7.77
CA ASP A 328 15.96 -21.18 7.21
C ASP A 328 15.02 -21.02 6.01
N LEU A 329 14.03 -20.13 6.12
CA LEU A 329 13.13 -19.81 5.01
C LEU A 329 13.90 -19.26 3.80
N TYR A 330 14.87 -18.36 4.02
CA TYR A 330 15.75 -17.86 2.96
C TYR A 330 16.49 -18.99 2.25
N ARG A 331 17.07 -19.94 3.01
CA ARG A 331 17.81 -21.09 2.45
C ARG A 331 16.91 -22.09 1.71
N GLN A 332 15.64 -22.15 2.05
CA GLN A 332 14.64 -22.99 1.37
C GLN A 332 14.13 -22.39 0.06
N LEU A 333 14.41 -21.12 -0.21
CA LEU A 333 14.05 -20.50 -1.49
C LEU A 333 14.77 -21.21 -2.65
N PRO A 334 14.20 -21.17 -3.88
CA PRO A 334 14.78 -21.84 -5.04
C PRO A 334 16.28 -21.52 -5.24
N VAL A 335 17.05 -22.52 -5.64
CA VAL A 335 18.46 -22.36 -6.02
C VAL A 335 18.53 -21.55 -7.32
N VAL A 336 19.41 -20.55 -7.35
CA VAL A 336 19.67 -19.72 -8.53
C VAL A 336 21.03 -20.09 -9.13
N GLY A 337 21.27 -19.68 -10.38
CA GLY A 337 22.54 -19.93 -11.07
C GLY A 337 23.76 -19.37 -10.34
N GLU A 338 24.92 -19.99 -10.56
CA GLU A 338 26.19 -19.54 -9.99
C GLU A 338 26.49 -18.08 -10.35
N GLY A 339 27.02 -17.32 -9.39
CA GLY A 339 27.37 -15.91 -9.58
C GLY A 339 26.20 -14.92 -9.41
N LEU A 340 24.95 -15.37 -9.33
CA LEU A 340 23.79 -14.48 -9.12
C LEU A 340 23.60 -14.07 -7.66
N LEU A 341 24.22 -14.76 -6.72
CA LEU A 341 24.21 -14.46 -5.30
C LEU A 341 25.60 -14.60 -4.71
N PRO A 342 25.87 -13.93 -3.58
CA PRO A 342 27.03 -14.26 -2.75
C PRO A 342 26.99 -15.75 -2.34
N PRO A 343 28.14 -16.41 -2.20
CA PRO A 343 28.20 -17.76 -1.64
C PRO A 343 27.62 -17.78 -0.22
N LEU A 344 26.93 -18.88 0.12
CA LEU A 344 26.32 -19.09 1.44
C LEU A 344 27.31 -19.56 2.49
#